data_AF-A0A075AMU7-F1
#
_entry.id   AF-A0A075AMU7-F1
#
_cell.length_a   1.000
_cell.length_b   1.000
_cell.length_c   1.000
_cell.angle_alpha   90.00
_cell.angle_beta   90.00
_cell.angle_gamma   90.00
#
_symmetry.space_group_name_H-M   'P 1'
#
loop_
_entity.id
_entity.type
_entity.pdbx_description
1 polymer ?
#
loop_
_entity_poly.entity_id
_entity_poly.type
_entity_poly.pdbx_seq_one_letter_code
_entity_poly.pdbx_strand_id
1 'polypeptide(L)'
;MFKRLKSKKKNEDTPSQEMDTKNTPLQISFNYDDFYRDQIVPTLHFLYQPHTLTVLLVMLLAFLYVAVYRSSVDPVDNIKTGLVASSIVLVFIGSLHLPNGPFIRPHPAFWRFVMALNVVYQLFLVFLLFQDKHHSRAWLGYIDSSLGVRLPERSYAEFCDFTYVNIKSQMDIFVVAHALGWFAKALIIRDYWFCWILSIMFELMEYSLQHHLPNFAECWWDHV
;
A
#
# COMPACT_ATOMS: atom_id res chain seq x y z
N MET A 1 5.36 -79.58 42.03
CA MET A 1 4.32 -80.14 41.15
C MET A 1 3.34 -79.01 40.83
N PHE A 2 3.29 -78.56 39.56
CA PHE A 2 2.46 -77.48 38.94
C PHE A 2 2.64 -76.02 39.42
N LYS A 3 2.31 -74.96 38.65
CA LYS A 3 2.64 -74.46 37.29
C LYS A 3 2.00 -73.05 37.20
N ARG A 4 2.80 -72.01 36.93
CA ARG A 4 2.58 -70.79 36.10
C ARG A 4 1.17 -70.14 35.87
N LEU A 5 1.16 -68.81 36.08
CA LEU A 5 0.79 -67.66 35.19
C LEU A 5 -0.59 -66.96 35.20
N LYS A 6 -0.55 -65.68 35.66
CA LYS A 6 -1.09 -64.38 35.15
C LYS A 6 -2.31 -64.33 34.19
N SER A 7 -3.22 -63.37 34.40
CA SER A 7 -3.36 -62.10 33.60
C SER A 7 -4.75 -61.41 33.62
N LYS A 8 -4.73 -60.05 33.77
CA LYS A 8 -5.62 -58.99 33.18
C LYS A 8 -7.07 -58.84 33.74
N LYS A 9 -7.71 -57.65 33.85
CA LYS A 9 -7.40 -56.24 33.49
C LYS A 9 -8.38 -55.27 34.23
N LYS A 10 -7.87 -54.06 34.43
CA LYS A 10 -8.38 -52.77 35.00
C LYS A 10 -9.64 -52.16 34.34
N ASN A 11 -10.56 -51.55 35.10
CA ASN A 11 -10.69 -50.08 35.28
C ASN A 11 -11.94 -49.70 36.09
N GLU A 12 -11.74 -48.82 37.09
CA GLU A 12 -12.71 -48.30 38.07
C GLU A 12 -13.28 -46.92 37.70
N ASP A 13 -14.37 -46.62 38.40
CA ASP A 13 -15.35 -45.55 38.27
C ASP A 13 -14.90 -44.10 38.64
N THR A 14 -15.72 -43.14 38.20
CA THR A 14 -15.84 -41.68 38.51
C THR A 14 -16.11 -41.46 40.04
N PRO A 15 -16.06 -40.26 40.70
CA PRO A 15 -16.43 -38.91 40.24
C PRO A 15 -15.78 -37.68 40.97
N SER A 16 -16.41 -36.50 40.82
CA SER A 16 -16.29 -35.20 41.53
C SER A 16 -15.11 -34.26 41.16
N GLN A 17 -15.40 -33.24 40.35
CA GLN A 17 -14.52 -32.08 40.15
C GLN A 17 -14.76 -31.03 41.25
N GLU A 18 -13.71 -30.81 42.05
CA GLU A 18 -13.56 -29.74 43.02
C GLU A 18 -13.09 -28.46 42.30
N MET A 19 -13.73 -27.32 42.58
CA MET A 19 -13.40 -26.03 41.98
C MET A 19 -12.22 -25.39 42.74
N ASP A 20 -11.00 -25.57 42.24
CA ASP A 20 -9.79 -24.91 42.76
C ASP A 20 -9.66 -23.49 42.18
N THR A 21 -10.04 -22.50 42.99
CA THR A 21 -9.75 -21.08 42.74
C THR A 21 -8.28 -20.79 43.02
N LYS A 22 -7.40 -21.06 42.05
CA LYS A 22 -6.01 -20.57 42.05
C LYS A 22 -5.61 -20.01 40.69
N ASN A 23 -5.56 -18.68 40.63
CA ASN A 23 -4.64 -17.85 39.85
C ASN A 23 -4.12 -18.43 38.53
N THR A 24 -5.01 -18.76 37.60
CA THR A 24 -4.61 -18.88 36.19
C THR A 24 -4.73 -17.48 35.61
N PRO A 25 -3.64 -16.83 35.15
CA PRO A 25 -3.80 -15.60 34.40
C PRO A 25 -4.68 -15.98 33.20
N LEU A 26 -5.80 -15.28 33.06
CA LEU A 26 -6.64 -15.34 31.87
C LEU A 26 -5.80 -14.76 30.72
N GLN A 27 -4.85 -15.54 30.22
CA GLN A 27 -4.15 -15.29 28.98
C GLN A 27 -5.18 -15.52 27.90
N ILE A 28 -6.07 -14.54 27.70
CA ILE A 28 -6.66 -14.29 26.40
C ILE A 28 -5.48 -13.84 25.54
N SER A 29 -4.67 -14.82 25.15
CA SER A 29 -3.93 -14.78 23.91
C SER A 29 -5.01 -14.71 22.84
N PHE A 30 -5.48 -13.50 22.54
CA PHE A 30 -6.24 -13.27 21.33
C PHE A 30 -5.22 -13.45 20.21
N ASN A 31 -5.05 -14.70 19.81
CA ASN A 31 -4.14 -15.07 18.76
C ASN A 31 -4.77 -14.52 17.48
N TYR A 32 -4.35 -13.32 17.09
CA TYR A 32 -4.89 -12.56 15.97
C TYR A 32 -4.98 -13.44 14.72
N ASP A 33 -3.96 -14.26 14.49
CA ASP A 33 -3.89 -15.19 13.37
C ASP A 33 -5.02 -16.25 13.36
N ASP A 34 -5.51 -16.69 14.52
CA ASP A 34 -6.55 -17.72 14.64
C ASP A 34 -7.95 -17.14 14.35
N PHE A 35 -8.24 -15.94 14.87
CA PHE A 35 -9.51 -15.24 14.61
C PHE A 35 -9.72 -14.91 13.12
N TYR A 36 -8.64 -14.60 12.40
CA TYR A 36 -8.71 -14.34 10.95
C TYR A 36 -8.80 -15.62 10.12
N ARG A 37 -8.14 -16.70 10.54
CA ARG A 37 -8.19 -18.00 9.85
C ARG A 37 -9.62 -18.54 9.81
N ASP A 38 -10.40 -18.34 10.88
CA ASP A 38 -11.81 -18.76 10.98
C ASP A 38 -12.76 -18.00 10.05
N GLN A 39 -12.38 -16.82 9.54
CA GLN A 39 -13.22 -16.03 8.62
C GLN A 39 -12.96 -16.32 7.12
N ILE A 40 -11.93 -17.10 6.78
CA ILE A 40 -11.59 -17.38 5.38
C ILE A 40 -12.53 -18.45 4.85
N VAL A 41 -13.31 -18.10 3.82
CA VAL A 41 -14.20 -19.04 3.15
C VAL A 41 -13.37 -20.23 2.64
N PRO A 42 -13.75 -21.50 2.92
CA PRO A 42 -12.92 -22.67 2.61
C PRO A 42 -12.57 -22.78 1.11
N THR A 43 -13.39 -22.23 0.23
CA THR A 43 -13.16 -22.16 -1.22
C THR A 43 -11.98 -21.27 -1.62
N LEU A 44 -11.57 -20.32 -0.77
CA LEU A 44 -10.46 -19.39 -1.02
C LEU A 44 -9.17 -19.78 -0.27
N HIS A 45 -9.17 -20.86 0.51
CA HIS A 45 -8.03 -21.28 1.33
C HIS A 45 -6.74 -21.47 0.50
N PHE A 46 -6.86 -21.90 -0.77
CA PHE A 46 -5.71 -22.06 -1.67
C PHE A 46 -4.97 -20.73 -1.95
N LEU A 47 -5.66 -19.57 -1.92
CA LEU A 47 -5.05 -18.26 -2.14
C LEU A 47 -4.17 -17.81 -0.97
N TYR A 48 -4.44 -18.33 0.23
CA TYR A 48 -3.72 -17.99 1.46
C TYR A 48 -2.52 -18.92 1.72
N GLN A 49 -2.30 -19.94 0.88
CA GLN A 49 -1.13 -20.80 0.99
C GLN A 49 0.11 -20.12 0.39
N PRO A 50 1.24 -20.07 1.12
CA PRO A 50 2.44 -19.43 0.62
C PRO A 50 3.11 -20.29 -0.46
N HIS A 51 3.03 -19.83 -1.71
CA HIS A 51 3.64 -20.49 -2.86
C HIS A 51 5.03 -19.91 -3.23
N THR A 52 5.78 -19.39 -2.24
CA THR A 52 7.00 -18.59 -2.40
C THR A 52 8.04 -19.22 -3.35
N LEU A 53 8.35 -20.50 -3.17
CA LEU A 53 9.33 -21.22 -4.00
C LEU A 53 8.90 -21.30 -5.47
N THR A 54 7.63 -21.64 -5.73
CA THR A 54 7.12 -21.78 -7.09
C THR A 54 7.12 -20.46 -7.83
N VAL A 55 6.74 -19.37 -7.15
CA VAL A 55 6.69 -18.05 -7.76
C VAL A 55 8.10 -17.49 -7.98
N LEU A 56 9.04 -17.75 -7.07
CA LEU A 56 10.46 -17.41 -7.25
C LEU A 56 11.04 -18.12 -8.49
N LEU A 57 10.75 -19.41 -8.68
CA LEU A 57 11.23 -20.18 -9.83
C LEU A 57 10.67 -19.63 -11.14
N VAL A 58 9.36 -19.35 -11.20
CA VAL A 58 8.72 -18.74 -12.38
C VAL A 58 9.33 -17.37 -12.68
N MET A 59 9.54 -16.55 -11.66
CA MET A 59 10.17 -15.23 -11.81
C MET A 59 11.60 -15.36 -12.36
N LEU A 60 12.41 -16.26 -11.81
CA LEU A 60 13.79 -16.48 -12.25
C LEU A 60 13.86 -16.96 -13.70
N LEU A 61 12.98 -17.89 -14.10
CA LEU A 61 12.88 -18.33 -15.49
C LEU A 61 12.44 -17.20 -16.43
N ALA A 62 11.50 -16.35 -16.01
CA ALA A 62 11.08 -15.19 -16.80
C ALA A 62 12.23 -14.18 -16.97
N PHE A 63 13.04 -13.94 -15.94
CA PHE A 63 14.23 -13.09 -16.04
C PHE A 63 15.30 -13.68 -16.95
N LEU A 64 15.58 -14.98 -16.84
CA LEU A 64 16.51 -15.67 -17.73
C LEU A 64 16.04 -15.60 -19.18
N TYR A 65 14.74 -15.78 -19.42
CA TYR A 65 14.16 -15.62 -20.76
C TYR A 65 14.42 -14.21 -21.30
N VAL A 66 14.06 -13.16 -20.55
CA VAL A 66 14.30 -11.78 -21.00
C VAL A 66 15.79 -11.52 -21.20
N ALA A 67 16.66 -12.00 -20.31
CA ALA A 67 18.10 -11.77 -20.40
C ALA A 67 18.75 -12.43 -21.63
N VAL A 68 18.27 -13.61 -22.05
CA VAL A 68 18.83 -14.35 -23.20
C VAL A 68 18.26 -13.87 -24.53
N TYR A 69 16.96 -13.55 -24.58
CA TYR A 69 16.28 -13.23 -25.84
C TYR A 69 16.26 -11.72 -26.16
N ARG A 70 16.56 -10.85 -25.20
CA ARG A 70 16.64 -9.42 -25.44
C ARG A 70 18.01 -9.04 -25.98
N SER A 71 18.04 -8.55 -27.21
CA SER A 71 19.22 -7.93 -27.83
C SER A 71 18.94 -6.47 -28.20
N SER A 72 19.10 -5.55 -27.24
CA SER A 72 18.99 -4.10 -27.47
C SER A 72 20.37 -3.45 -27.53
N VAL A 73 20.65 -2.76 -28.65
CA VAL A 73 21.91 -2.02 -28.85
C VAL A 73 21.82 -0.61 -28.23
N ASP A 74 20.61 -0.06 -28.09
CA ASP A 74 20.39 1.27 -27.54
C ASP A 74 20.63 1.31 -26.01
N PRO A 75 21.56 2.16 -25.52
CA PRO A 75 21.81 2.32 -24.08
C PRO A 75 20.59 2.79 -23.29
N VAL A 76 19.72 3.63 -23.88
CA VAL A 76 18.56 4.19 -23.18
C VAL A 76 17.52 3.09 -22.90
N ASP A 77 17.23 2.28 -23.91
CA ASP A 77 16.34 1.12 -23.79
C ASP A 77 16.87 0.07 -22.79
N ASN A 78 18.19 -0.14 -22.74
CA ASN A 78 18.84 -0.99 -21.74
C ASN A 78 18.62 -0.47 -20.30
N ILE A 79 18.80 0.83 -20.08
CA ILE A 79 18.58 1.46 -18.77
C ILE A 79 17.10 1.37 -18.36
N LYS A 80 16.17 1.72 -19.26
CA LYS A 80 14.72 1.64 -19.00
C LYS A 80 14.32 0.25 -18.56
N THR A 81 14.81 -0.77 -19.27
CA THR A 81 14.46 -2.16 -18.96
C THR A 81 15.09 -2.62 -17.66
N GLY A 82 16.33 -2.24 -17.37
CA GLY A 82 16.96 -2.51 -16.09
C GLY A 82 16.19 -1.89 -14.90
N LEU A 83 15.74 -0.64 -15.05
CA LEU A 83 14.92 0.05 -14.03
C LEU A 83 13.55 -0.62 -13.84
N VAL A 84 12.86 -0.98 -14.92
CA VAL A 84 11.57 -1.69 -14.83
C VAL A 84 11.75 -3.08 -14.22
N ALA A 85 12.75 -3.84 -14.67
CA ALA A 85 13.08 -5.16 -14.15
C ALA A 85 13.37 -5.13 -12.65
N SER A 86 14.28 -4.24 -12.21
CA SER A 86 14.63 -4.10 -10.79
C SER A 86 13.44 -3.66 -9.94
N SER A 87 12.59 -2.76 -10.45
CA SER A 87 11.36 -2.34 -9.77
C SER A 87 10.38 -3.50 -9.60
N ILE A 88 10.20 -4.33 -10.63
CA ILE A 88 9.35 -5.53 -10.57
C ILE A 88 9.87 -6.51 -9.52
N VAL A 89 11.18 -6.77 -9.49
CA VAL A 89 11.79 -7.64 -8.46
C VAL A 89 11.56 -7.07 -7.07
N LEU A 90 11.75 -5.77 -6.86
CA LEU A 90 11.55 -5.13 -5.57
C LEU A 90 10.10 -5.23 -5.11
N VAL A 91 9.15 -4.97 -6.00
CA VAL A 91 7.71 -5.11 -5.73
C VAL A 91 7.35 -6.55 -5.40
N PHE A 92 7.93 -7.49 -6.14
CA PHE A 92 7.70 -8.91 -5.94
C PHE A 92 8.23 -9.40 -4.59
N ILE A 93 9.51 -9.15 -4.29
CA ILE A 93 10.12 -9.46 -3.00
C ILE A 93 9.35 -8.77 -1.87
N GLY A 94 8.98 -7.50 -2.05
CA GLY A 94 8.18 -6.76 -1.10
C GLY A 94 6.83 -7.43 -0.83
N SER A 95 6.14 -7.91 -1.87
CA SER A 95 4.86 -8.60 -1.72
C SER A 95 4.96 -9.90 -0.87
N LEU A 96 6.12 -10.57 -0.89
CA LEU A 96 6.37 -11.80 -0.14
C LEU A 96 6.84 -11.53 1.29
N HIS A 97 7.76 -10.58 1.47
CA HIS A 97 8.50 -10.40 2.71
C HIS A 97 8.05 -9.23 3.58
N LEU A 98 7.30 -8.26 3.04
CA LEU A 98 6.80 -7.16 3.85
C LEU A 98 5.80 -7.67 4.90
N PRO A 99 5.82 -7.08 6.11
CA PRO A 99 4.85 -7.42 7.15
C PRO A 99 3.43 -7.08 6.71
N ASN A 100 2.44 -7.76 7.30
CA ASN A 100 1.04 -7.41 7.09
C ASN A 100 0.77 -6.03 7.69
N GLY A 101 0.15 -5.16 6.90
CA GLY A 101 -0.39 -3.91 7.38
C GLY A 101 -1.74 -4.08 8.10
N PRO A 102 -2.38 -2.98 8.51
CA PRO A 102 -3.70 -2.99 9.14
C PRO A 102 -4.82 -3.44 8.19
N PHE A 103 -4.58 -3.43 6.87
CA PHE A 103 -5.54 -3.82 5.85
C PHE A 103 -5.42 -5.30 5.50
N ILE A 104 -6.57 -5.98 5.50
CA ILE A 104 -6.63 -7.45 5.43
C ILE A 104 -7.43 -7.92 4.21
N ARG A 105 -8.44 -7.14 3.79
CA ARG A 105 -9.32 -7.44 2.65
C ARG A 105 -9.00 -6.51 1.48
N PRO A 106 -8.97 -6.98 0.21
CA PRO A 106 -9.45 -8.28 -0.27
C PRO A 106 -8.50 -9.45 0.03
N HIS A 107 -7.17 -9.24 0.06
CA HIS A 107 -6.19 -10.25 0.42
C HIS A 107 -4.92 -9.61 1.00
N PRO A 108 -4.23 -10.20 2.00
CA PRO A 108 -3.01 -9.61 2.57
C PRO A 108 -1.89 -9.40 1.55
N ALA A 109 -1.71 -10.33 0.59
CA ALA A 109 -0.70 -10.18 -0.46
C ALA A 109 -0.94 -8.97 -1.37
N PHE A 110 -2.21 -8.60 -1.61
CA PHE A 110 -2.54 -7.39 -2.38
C PHE A 110 -2.04 -6.14 -1.65
N TRP A 111 -2.24 -6.05 -0.35
CA TRP A 111 -1.78 -4.91 0.43
C TRP A 111 -0.26 -4.85 0.57
N ARG A 112 0.41 -5.99 0.67
CA ARG A 112 1.88 -6.04 0.62
C ARG A 112 2.42 -5.59 -0.74
N PHE A 113 1.75 -5.96 -1.83
CA PHE A 113 2.07 -5.48 -3.17
C PHE A 113 1.89 -3.95 -3.28
N VAL A 114 0.77 -3.40 -2.79
CA VAL A 114 0.54 -1.94 -2.74
C VAL A 114 1.61 -1.23 -1.90
N MET A 115 1.98 -1.80 -0.75
CA MET A 115 3.06 -1.26 0.08
C MET A 115 4.41 -1.29 -0.65
N ALA A 116 4.72 -2.39 -1.36
CA ALA A 116 5.96 -2.49 -2.12
C ALA A 116 6.01 -1.49 -3.29
N LEU A 117 4.87 -1.25 -3.97
CA LEU A 117 4.75 -0.17 -4.95
C LEU A 117 4.97 1.21 -4.33
N ASN A 118 4.44 1.45 -3.13
CA ASN A 118 4.67 2.69 -2.40
C ASN A 118 6.17 2.89 -2.11
N VAL A 119 6.89 1.84 -1.73
CA VAL A 119 8.35 1.90 -1.53
C VAL A 119 9.08 2.27 -2.83
N VAL A 120 8.73 1.66 -3.98
CA VAL A 120 9.32 2.05 -5.28
C VAL A 120 9.05 3.53 -5.58
N TYR A 121 7.80 3.97 -5.37
CA TYR A 121 7.42 5.37 -5.57
C TYR A 121 8.22 6.31 -4.67
N GLN A 122 8.39 5.98 -3.39
CA GLN A 122 9.20 6.78 -2.47
C GLN A 122 10.67 6.85 -2.88
N LEU A 123 11.27 5.72 -3.29
CA LEU A 123 12.64 5.72 -3.82
C LEU A 123 12.78 6.61 -5.05
N PHE A 124 11.78 6.60 -5.93
CA PHE A 124 11.74 7.49 -7.09
C PHE A 124 11.59 8.97 -6.71
N LEU A 125 10.75 9.30 -5.72
CA LEU A 125 10.65 10.67 -5.20
C LEU A 125 11.96 11.15 -4.59
N VAL A 126 12.66 10.30 -3.82
CA VAL A 126 13.99 10.62 -3.28
C VAL A 126 15.00 10.83 -4.39
N PHE A 127 14.95 10.04 -5.47
CA PHE A 127 15.77 10.27 -6.65
C PHE A 127 15.46 11.64 -7.28
N LEU A 128 14.18 11.96 -7.51
CA LEU A 128 13.76 13.25 -8.07
C LEU A 128 14.12 14.45 -7.19
N LEU A 129 14.16 14.27 -5.86
CA LEU A 129 14.54 15.32 -4.91
C LEU A 129 15.94 15.89 -5.19
N PHE A 130 16.85 15.07 -5.72
CA PHE A 130 18.21 15.50 -6.08
C PHE A 130 18.36 15.94 -7.54
N GLN A 131 17.26 16.07 -8.29
CA GLN A 131 17.26 16.51 -9.68
C GLN A 131 16.75 17.94 -9.81
N ASP A 132 17.29 18.70 -10.77
CA ASP A 132 16.76 20.03 -11.10
C ASP A 132 15.40 19.93 -11.81
N LYS A 133 14.58 20.99 -11.74
CA LYS A 133 13.26 21.08 -12.42
C LYS A 133 13.39 20.76 -13.92
N HIS A 134 14.43 21.25 -14.59
CA HIS A 134 14.63 21.01 -16.03
C HIS A 134 14.91 19.54 -16.34
N HIS A 135 15.86 18.93 -15.62
CA HIS A 135 16.23 17.52 -15.80
C HIS A 135 15.10 16.57 -15.40
N SER A 136 14.40 16.86 -14.31
CA SER A 136 13.21 16.10 -13.87
C SER A 136 12.11 16.07 -14.94
N ARG A 137 11.91 17.18 -15.65
CA ARG A 137 10.94 17.25 -16.75
C ARG A 137 11.39 16.44 -17.95
N ALA A 138 12.68 16.47 -18.28
CA ALA A 138 13.23 15.62 -19.34
C ALA A 138 13.09 14.13 -18.99
N TRP A 139 13.24 13.76 -17.71
CA TRP A 139 13.02 12.39 -17.23
C TRP A 139 11.61 11.87 -17.54
N LEU A 140 10.59 12.72 -17.38
CA LEU A 140 9.20 12.36 -17.73
C LEU A 140 9.02 12.05 -19.22
N GLY A 141 9.80 12.71 -20.09
CA GLY A 141 9.81 12.44 -21.54
C GLY A 141 10.30 11.04 -21.90
N TYR A 142 11.06 10.38 -21.02
CA TYR A 142 11.46 8.98 -21.22
C TYR A 142 10.34 7.98 -20.94
N ILE A 143 9.31 8.38 -20.18
CA ILE A 143 8.13 7.55 -19.89
C ILE A 143 7.11 7.69 -21.04
N ASP A 144 6.83 8.93 -21.44
CA ASP A 144 5.88 9.24 -22.50
C ASP A 144 6.38 10.45 -23.29
N SER A 145 6.38 10.34 -24.62
CA SER A 145 6.83 11.38 -25.55
C SER A 145 6.01 12.67 -25.49
N SER A 146 4.78 12.63 -24.97
CA SER A 146 3.93 13.80 -24.76
C SER A 146 4.27 14.59 -23.50
N LEU A 147 5.10 14.02 -22.61
CA LEU A 147 5.54 14.64 -21.37
C LEU A 147 6.85 15.45 -21.57
N GLY A 148 7.20 16.26 -20.57
CA GLY A 148 8.43 17.08 -20.56
C GLY A 148 8.25 18.54 -20.98
N VAL A 149 7.08 18.92 -21.51
CA VAL A 149 6.74 20.30 -21.91
C VAL A 149 6.23 21.16 -20.74
N ARG A 150 6.64 22.45 -20.67
CA ARG A 150 6.28 23.31 -19.53
C ARG A 150 4.76 23.43 -19.41
N LEU A 151 4.20 22.94 -18.30
CA LEU A 151 2.78 23.13 -18.02
C LEU A 151 2.58 24.58 -17.57
N PRO A 152 1.48 25.22 -18.01
CA PRO A 152 1.11 26.53 -17.48
C PRO A 152 0.82 26.38 -15.98
N GLU A 153 1.43 27.24 -15.17
CA GLU A 153 1.12 27.38 -13.75
C GLU A 153 -0.11 28.30 -13.66
N ARG A 154 -1.08 27.94 -12.82
CA ARG A 154 -2.36 28.63 -12.70
C ARG A 154 -2.56 29.05 -11.25
N SER A 155 -2.85 30.32 -11.01
CA SER A 155 -3.30 30.78 -9.70
C SER A 155 -4.82 30.61 -9.60
N TYR A 156 -5.31 30.06 -8.49
CA TYR A 156 -6.75 29.96 -8.19
C TYR A 156 -7.22 31.14 -7.32
N ALA A 157 -6.30 31.92 -6.76
CA ALA A 157 -6.53 33.15 -6.00
C ALA A 157 -6.79 34.41 -6.87
N GLU A 158 -6.93 34.25 -8.18
CA GLU A 158 -7.30 35.35 -9.09
C GLU A 158 -8.83 35.40 -9.26
N PHE A 159 -9.42 36.60 -9.16
CA PHE A 159 -10.86 36.84 -9.34
C PHE A 159 -11.78 36.08 -8.37
N CYS A 160 -11.62 36.36 -7.07
CA CYS A 160 -12.39 35.72 -5.98
C CYS A 160 -13.84 36.18 -5.83
N ASP A 161 -14.34 37.02 -6.74
CA ASP A 161 -15.74 37.43 -6.72
C ASP A 161 -16.66 36.22 -6.94
N PHE A 162 -17.73 36.14 -6.16
CA PHE A 162 -18.72 35.06 -6.24
C PHE A 162 -19.63 35.21 -7.48
N THR A 163 -19.06 34.96 -8.66
CA THR A 163 -19.78 34.95 -9.93
C THR A 163 -19.78 33.53 -10.53
N TYR A 164 -20.82 33.19 -11.29
CA TYR A 164 -20.91 31.88 -11.93
C TYR A 164 -19.71 31.57 -12.84
N VAL A 165 -19.22 32.59 -13.55
CA VAL A 165 -18.06 32.46 -14.44
C VAL A 165 -16.80 32.10 -13.65
N ASN A 166 -16.57 32.77 -12.52
CA ASN A 166 -15.43 32.50 -11.66
C ASN A 166 -15.56 31.10 -11.04
N ILE A 167 -16.70 30.74 -10.44
CA ILE A 167 -16.90 29.41 -9.85
C ILE A 167 -16.66 28.30 -10.88
N LYS A 168 -17.24 28.42 -12.08
CA LYS A 168 -17.04 27.43 -13.16
C LYS A 168 -15.57 27.35 -13.59
N SER A 169 -14.86 28.46 -13.58
CA SER A 169 -13.43 28.51 -13.90
C SER A 169 -12.58 27.78 -12.87
N GLN A 170 -12.94 27.86 -11.58
CA GLN A 170 -12.24 27.23 -10.46
C GLN A 170 -12.50 25.70 -10.35
N MET A 171 -13.60 25.21 -10.93
CA MET A 171 -13.94 23.77 -10.92
C MET A 171 -13.15 22.98 -11.96
N ASP A 172 -12.04 22.36 -11.54
CA ASP A 172 -11.19 21.55 -12.40
C ASP A 172 -11.04 20.09 -11.93
N ILE A 173 -10.09 19.38 -12.55
CA ILE A 173 -9.81 17.98 -12.22
C ILE A 173 -9.31 17.81 -10.78
N PHE A 174 -8.63 18.82 -10.20
CA PHE A 174 -8.14 18.75 -8.84
C PHE A 174 -9.30 18.78 -7.86
N VAL A 175 -10.36 19.56 -8.08
CA VAL A 175 -11.55 19.53 -7.21
C VAL A 175 -12.18 18.14 -7.18
N VAL A 176 -12.33 17.49 -8.34
CA VAL A 176 -12.88 16.14 -8.42
C VAL A 176 -11.94 15.13 -7.74
N ALA A 177 -10.62 15.24 -7.98
CA ALA A 177 -9.63 14.37 -7.38
C ALA A 177 -9.59 14.52 -5.85
N HIS A 178 -9.70 15.74 -5.33
CA HIS A 178 -9.76 16.03 -3.90
C HIS A 178 -11.03 15.48 -3.27
N ALA A 179 -12.20 15.69 -3.88
CA ALA A 179 -13.47 15.17 -3.38
C ALA A 179 -13.48 13.63 -3.32
N LEU A 180 -13.07 12.97 -4.40
CA LEU A 180 -12.98 11.51 -4.45
C LEU A 180 -11.90 10.96 -3.52
N GLY A 181 -10.76 11.64 -3.44
CA GLY A 181 -9.65 11.28 -2.56
C GLY A 181 -10.03 11.40 -1.09
N TRP A 182 -10.69 12.48 -0.70
CA TRP A 182 -11.20 12.69 0.65
C TRP A 182 -12.25 11.64 1.01
N PHE A 183 -13.19 11.36 0.11
CA PHE A 183 -14.20 10.32 0.32
C PHE A 183 -13.56 8.94 0.51
N ALA A 184 -12.62 8.55 -0.35
CA ALA A 184 -11.91 7.28 -0.21
C ALA A 184 -11.10 7.20 1.10
N LYS A 185 -10.40 8.28 1.48
CA LYS A 185 -9.67 8.37 2.75
C LYS A 185 -10.62 8.20 3.94
N ALA A 186 -11.78 8.86 3.93
CA ALA A 186 -12.77 8.74 4.99
C ALA A 186 -13.29 7.31 5.16
N LEU A 187 -13.53 6.60 4.04
CA LEU A 187 -13.95 5.19 4.06
C LEU A 187 -12.86 4.24 4.62
N ILE A 188 -11.59 4.55 4.40
CA ILE A 188 -10.46 3.74 4.86
C ILE A 188 -10.19 3.98 6.35
N ILE A 189 -10.09 5.26 6.75
CA ILE A 189 -9.71 5.68 8.10
C ILE A 189 -10.85 5.42 9.09
N ARG A 190 -12.10 5.66 8.68
CA ARG A 190 -13.32 5.45 9.48
C ARG A 190 -13.32 6.14 10.86
N ASP A 191 -12.50 7.17 11.02
CA ASP A 191 -12.40 7.99 12.22
C ASP A 191 -12.58 9.47 11.86
N TYR A 192 -13.61 10.08 12.43
CA TYR A 192 -13.99 11.46 12.12
C TYR A 192 -12.92 12.47 12.56
N TRP A 193 -12.39 12.31 13.77
CA TRP A 193 -11.40 13.23 14.33
C TRP A 193 -10.11 13.23 13.51
N PHE A 194 -9.63 12.04 13.15
CA PHE A 194 -8.44 11.90 12.32
C PHE A 194 -8.65 12.48 10.92
N CYS A 195 -9.84 12.30 10.31
CA CYS A 195 -10.16 12.92 9.02
C CYS A 195 -10.13 14.46 9.10
N TRP A 196 -10.61 15.06 10.19
CA TRP A 196 -10.52 16.51 10.41
C TRP A 196 -9.09 16.99 10.58
N ILE A 197 -8.29 16.30 11.40
CA ILE A 197 -6.88 16.63 11.60
C ILE A 197 -6.15 16.61 10.26
N LEU A 198 -6.34 15.56 9.45
CA LEU A 198 -5.74 15.48 8.12
C LEU A 198 -6.20 16.61 7.21
N SER A 199 -7.51 16.93 7.20
CA SER A 199 -8.05 17.99 6.36
C SER A 199 -7.41 19.35 6.72
N ILE A 200 -7.35 19.68 8.01
CA ILE A 200 -6.68 20.91 8.49
C ILE A 200 -5.18 20.90 8.14
N MET A 201 -4.50 19.76 8.25
CA MET A 201 -3.08 19.66 7.88
C MET A 201 -2.84 19.86 6.38
N PHE A 202 -3.77 19.43 5.50
CA PHE A 202 -3.68 19.69 4.07
C PHE A 202 -3.81 21.20 3.78
N GLU A 203 -4.78 21.87 4.39
CA GLU A 203 -4.95 23.33 4.26
C GLU A 203 -3.70 24.09 4.73
N LEU A 204 -3.13 23.71 5.88
CA LEU A 204 -1.89 24.31 6.37
C LEU A 204 -0.71 24.06 5.43
N MET A 205 -0.65 22.90 4.79
CA MET A 205 0.39 22.57 3.82
C MET A 205 0.25 23.44 2.56
N GLU A 206 -0.96 23.58 2.02
CA GLU A 206 -1.26 24.42 0.86
C GLU A 206 -0.93 25.88 1.15
N TYR A 207 -1.42 26.42 2.26
CA TYR A 207 -1.09 27.77 2.71
C TYR A 207 0.42 27.98 2.89
N SER A 208 1.14 26.98 3.43
CA SER A 208 2.59 27.08 3.58
C SER A 208 3.35 27.00 2.25
N LEU A 209 2.84 26.27 1.26
CA LEU A 209 3.52 26.01 -0.02
C LEU A 209 3.06 26.90 -1.18
N GLN A 210 2.08 27.78 -0.98
CA GLN A 210 1.59 28.72 -2.00
C GLN A 210 2.69 29.60 -2.63
N HIS A 211 3.75 29.90 -1.88
CA HIS A 211 4.89 30.68 -2.38
C HIS A 211 5.84 29.87 -3.27
N HIS A 212 5.79 28.54 -3.18
CA HIS A 212 6.54 27.63 -4.05
C HIS A 212 5.74 27.32 -5.32
N LEU A 213 4.43 27.08 -5.21
CA LEU A 213 3.53 26.82 -6.33
C LEU A 213 2.30 27.73 -6.25
N PRO A 214 2.07 28.60 -7.27
CA PRO A 214 0.91 29.49 -7.29
C PRO A 214 -0.43 28.73 -7.39
N ASN A 215 -0.39 27.45 -7.79
CA ASN A 215 -1.57 26.58 -7.82
C ASN A 215 -2.18 26.31 -6.44
N PHE A 216 -1.43 26.49 -5.35
CA PHE A 216 -1.97 26.36 -3.99
C PHE A 216 -2.52 27.68 -3.44
N ALA A 217 -2.46 28.75 -4.23
CA ALA A 217 -3.12 29.99 -3.87
C ALA A 217 -4.59 29.91 -4.27
N GLU A 218 -5.52 29.96 -3.31
CA GLU A 218 -6.97 29.74 -3.53
C GLU A 218 -7.84 30.90 -3.02
N CYS A 219 -9.05 31.08 -3.57
CA CYS A 219 -9.97 32.15 -3.16
C CYS A 219 -10.78 31.80 -1.89
N TRP A 220 -10.10 31.42 -0.81
CA TRP A 220 -10.73 30.96 0.43
C TRP A 220 -10.51 31.93 1.60
N TRP A 221 -10.72 31.48 2.84
CA TRP A 221 -10.65 32.35 4.03
C TRP A 221 -9.22 32.75 4.44
N ASP A 222 -8.21 32.11 3.89
CA ASP A 222 -6.79 32.26 4.19
C ASP A 222 -6.03 33.17 3.20
N HIS A 223 -6.74 33.75 2.22
CA HIS A 223 -6.17 34.57 1.14
C HIS A 223 -6.47 36.08 1.22
N VAL A 224 -6.52 36.63 2.44
CA VAL A 224 -6.73 38.08 2.70
C VAL A 224 -5.41 38.83 2.87
#